data_AF-A0A822FQU4-F1
#
_entry.id   AF-A0A822FQU4-F1
#
_cell.length_a   1.000
_cell.length_b   1.000
_cell.length_c   1.000
_cell.angle_alpha   90.00
_cell.angle_beta   90.00
_cell.angle_gamma   90.00
#
_symmetry.space_group_name_H-M   'P 1'
#
loop_
_entity.id
_entity.type
_entity.pdbx_description
1 polymer ?
#
loop_
_entity_poly.entity_id
_entity_poly.type
_entity_poly.pdbx_seq_one_letter_code
_entity_poly.pdbx_strand_id
1 'polypeptide(L)'
;MNIYAMNDNGILISETVSNISDVIKQGYIAPLTEEGTIIVNNVAASCYATINSHYTAHAVLAPMRWWYSLFGISHISNEAIGIHWFPKMLYEITSILMPSLIQT
;
A
#
# COMPACT_ATOMS: atom_id res chain seq x y z
N MET A 1 0.29 -19.21 -10.23
CA MET A 1 0.04 -17.80 -9.90
C MET A 1 1.14 -17.00 -10.55
N ASN A 2 0.80 -15.96 -11.31
CA ASN A 2 1.79 -15.12 -12.00
C ASN A 2 1.99 -13.84 -11.19
N ILE A 3 3.23 -13.38 -11.15
CA ILE A 3 3.63 -12.09 -10.57
C ILE A 3 4.38 -11.27 -11.63
N TYR A 4 4.56 -9.98 -11.37
CA TYR A 4 5.41 -9.12 -12.19
C TYR A 4 6.71 -8.84 -11.45
N ALA A 5 7.83 -9.26 -12.04
CA ALA A 5 9.18 -9.06 -11.51
C ALA A 5 9.99 -8.18 -12.46
N MET A 6 10.86 -7.35 -11.89
CA MET A 6 11.74 -6.43 -12.61
C MET A 6 13.06 -7.15 -12.93
N ASN A 7 13.40 -7.20 -14.23
CA ASN A 7 14.68 -7.73 -14.68
C ASN A 7 15.84 -6.73 -14.46
N ASP A 8 17.07 -7.16 -14.75
CA ASP A 8 18.28 -6.32 -14.62
C ASP A 8 18.26 -5.06 -15.52
N ASN A 9 17.44 -5.07 -16.57
CA ASN A 9 17.25 -3.94 -17.48
C ASN A 9 16.16 -2.96 -16.99
N GLY A 10 15.57 -3.20 -15.82
CA GLY A 10 14.52 -2.36 -15.25
C GLY A 10 13.12 -2.56 -15.84
N ILE A 11 12.90 -3.64 -16.61
CA ILE A 11 11.62 -3.94 -17.27
C ILE A 11 10.85 -4.98 -16.46
N LEU A 12 9.55 -4.74 -16.26
CA LEU A 12 8.64 -5.69 -15.62
C LEU A 12 8.27 -6.82 -16.59
N ILE A 13 8.54 -8.06 -16.18
CA ILE A 13 8.21 -9.28 -16.89
C ILE A 13 7.28 -10.15 -16.03
N SER A 14 6.44 -10.96 -16.67
CA SER A 14 5.59 -11.90 -15.95
C SER A 14 6.39 -13.15 -15.58
N GLU A 15 6.40 -13.49 -14.30
CA GLU A 15 7.05 -14.68 -13.76
C GLU A 15 6.06 -15.58 -13.01
N THR A 16 6.37 -16.87 -12.94
CA THR A 16 5.54 -17.86 -12.23
C THR A 16 6.08 -18.09 -10.83
N VAL A 17 5.19 -18.06 -9.83
CA VAL A 17 5.56 -18.36 -8.44
C VAL A 17 5.97 -19.83 -8.30
N SER A 18 7.17 -20.06 -7.78
CA SER A 18 7.73 -21.41 -7.57
C SER A 18 7.45 -21.98 -6.17
N ASN A 19 7.44 -21.13 -5.15
CA ASN A 19 7.23 -21.53 -3.76
C ASN A 19 6.48 -20.43 -2.98
N ILE A 20 5.66 -20.84 -2.02
CA ILE A 20 4.92 -19.95 -1.11
C ILE A 20 5.18 -20.46 0.31
N SER A 21 5.63 -19.57 1.19
CA SER A 21 5.84 -19.87 2.61
C SER A 21 5.51 -18.65 3.45
N ASP A 22 5.03 -18.89 4.67
CA ASP A 22 4.73 -17.85 5.64
C ASP A 22 5.95 -17.57 6.52
N VAL A 23 6.22 -16.29 6.77
CA VAL A 23 7.34 -15.85 7.61
C VAL A 23 6.85 -14.80 8.60
N ILE A 24 7.17 -14.99 9.88
CA ILE A 24 6.90 -14.00 10.93
C ILE A 24 8.12 -13.07 11.04
N LYS A 25 7.88 -11.77 10.87
CA LYS A 25 8.89 -10.70 11.04
C LYS A 25 8.34 -9.58 11.92
N GLN A 26 9.23 -8.80 12.51
CA GLN A 26 8.84 -7.65 13.32
C GLN A 26 8.71 -6.40 12.45
N GLY A 27 7.58 -5.70 12.59
CA GLY A 27 7.31 -4.44 11.91
C GLY A 27 6.85 -4.58 10.46
N TYR A 28 6.23 -3.50 9.96
CA TYR A 28 5.78 -3.37 8.58
C TYR A 28 5.83 -1.90 8.17
N ILE A 29 6.02 -1.65 6.88
CA ILE A 29 5.95 -0.32 6.27
C ILE A 29 5.24 -0.43 4.92
N ALA A 30 4.31 0.49 4.66
CA ALA A 30 3.56 0.57 3.42
C ALA A 30 3.51 2.03 2.95
N PRO A 31 4.54 2.51 2.24
CA PRO A 31 4.58 3.89 1.76
C PRO A 31 3.52 4.07 0.66
N LEU A 32 2.78 5.18 0.76
CA LEU A 32 1.77 5.54 -0.24
C LEU A 32 2.42 6.35 -1.37
N THR A 33 2.60 5.72 -2.53
CA THR A 33 3.07 6.39 -3.75
C THR A 33 1.90 7.04 -4.48
N GLU A 34 2.18 7.95 -5.42
CA GLU A 34 1.16 8.54 -6.28
C GLU A 34 0.45 7.47 -7.12
N GLU A 35 1.21 6.54 -7.70
CA GLU A 35 0.70 5.41 -8.49
C GLU A 35 -0.01 4.35 -7.63
N GLY A 36 0.18 4.35 -6.31
CA GLY A 36 -0.33 3.31 -5.42
C GLY A 36 0.26 1.92 -5.69
N THR A 37 1.41 1.86 -6.35
CA THR A 37 2.22 0.66 -6.54
C THR A 37 3.65 0.93 -6.09
N ILE A 38 4.35 -0.12 -5.70
CA ILE A 38 5.73 -0.06 -5.24
C ILE A 38 6.49 -1.30 -5.70
N ILE A 39 7.79 -1.15 -5.94
CA ILE A 39 8.68 -2.26 -6.27
C ILE A 39 9.51 -2.58 -5.04
N VAL A 40 9.37 -3.79 -4.52
CA VAL A 40 10.10 -4.29 -3.34
C VAL A 40 10.77 -5.59 -3.72
N ASN A 41 12.09 -5.66 -3.52
CA ASN A 41 12.91 -6.82 -3.90
C ASN A 41 12.64 -7.27 -5.35
N ASN A 42 12.63 -6.31 -6.28
CA ASN A 42 12.36 -6.53 -7.70
C ASN A 42 10.95 -7.07 -8.03
N VAL A 43 10.01 -7.09 -7.10
CA VAL A 43 8.63 -7.51 -7.36
C VAL A 43 7.70 -6.31 -7.28
N ALA A 44 6.82 -6.15 -8.27
CA ALA A 44 5.80 -5.12 -8.24
C ALA A 44 4.66 -5.53 -7.30
N ALA A 45 4.32 -4.65 -6.36
CA ALA A 45 3.28 -4.85 -5.37
C ALA A 45 2.37 -3.62 -5.26
N SER A 46 1.14 -3.85 -4.81
CA SER A 46 0.22 -2.76 -4.43
C SER A 46 0.70 -2.10 -3.14
N CYS A 47 0.52 -0.78 -3.02
CA CYS A 47 0.70 -0.06 -1.75
C CYS A 47 -0.46 -0.30 -0.77
N TYR A 48 -1.55 -0.94 -1.22
CA TYR A 48 -2.76 -1.20 -0.45
C TYR A 48 -2.79 -2.66 -0.02
N ALA A 49 -2.70 -2.91 1.28
CA ALA A 49 -2.74 -4.27 1.84
C ALA A 49 -4.17 -4.73 2.19
N THR A 50 -5.04 -3.79 2.61
CA THR A 50 -6.35 -4.13 3.20
C THR A 50 -7.51 -4.05 2.21
N ILE A 51 -7.35 -3.33 1.09
CA ILE A 51 -8.42 -3.07 0.12
C ILE A 51 -8.07 -3.71 -1.22
N ASN A 52 -8.93 -4.59 -1.72
CA ASN A 52 -8.71 -5.30 -2.99
C ASN A 52 -8.87 -4.40 -4.23
N SER A 53 -9.73 -3.39 -4.15
CA SER A 53 -9.99 -2.47 -5.26
C SER A 53 -9.03 -1.29 -5.20
N HIS A 54 -8.10 -1.25 -6.15
CA HIS A 54 -7.14 -0.15 -6.29
C HIS A 54 -7.83 1.20 -6.52
N TYR A 55 -8.94 1.22 -7.26
CA TYR A 55 -9.77 2.41 -7.47
C TYR A 55 -10.38 2.93 -6.18
N THR A 56 -10.93 2.04 -5.36
CA THR A 56 -11.54 2.41 -4.08
C THR A 56 -10.49 2.93 -3.11
N ALA A 57 -9.36 2.24 -3.01
CA ALA A 57 -8.24 2.68 -2.20
C ALA A 57 -7.70 4.05 -2.67
N HIS A 58 -7.58 4.24 -3.99
CA HIS A 58 -7.23 5.53 -4.59
C HIS A 58 -8.21 6.63 -4.22
N ALA A 59 -9.51 6.39 -4.36
CA ALA A 59 -10.54 7.38 -4.08
C ALA A 59 -10.55 7.79 -2.61
N VAL A 60 -10.47 6.82 -1.70
CA VAL A 60 -10.48 7.07 -0.25
C VAL A 60 -9.22 7.81 0.21
N LEU A 61 -8.07 7.56 -0.42
CA LEU A 61 -6.80 8.22 -0.10
C LEU A 61 -6.53 9.49 -0.93
N ALA A 62 -7.37 9.81 -1.92
CA ALA A 62 -7.22 10.99 -2.76
C ALA A 62 -7.23 12.32 -1.98
N PRO A 63 -8.09 12.53 -0.96
CA PRO A 63 -8.07 13.77 -0.17
C PRO A 63 -6.72 13.98 0.53
N MET A 64 -6.13 12.91 1.06
CA MET A 64 -4.81 12.94 1.69
C MET A 64 -3.73 13.33 0.67
N ARG A 65 -3.73 12.70 -0.50
CA ARG A 65 -2.78 13.04 -1.59
C ARG A 65 -2.90 14.48 -2.03
N TRP A 66 -4.13 14.96 -2.24
CA TRP A 66 -4.38 16.34 -2.66
C TRP A 66 -3.89 17.34 -1.60
N TRP A 67 -4.11 17.04 -0.32
CA TRP A 67 -3.59 17.85 0.77
C TRP A 67 -2.06 17.95 0.75
N TYR A 68 -1.35 16.82 0.62
CA TYR A 68 0.12 16.84 0.54
C TYR A 68 0.65 17.47 -0.73
N SER A 69 -0.06 17.36 -1.85
CA SER A 69 0.29 18.01 -3.11
C SER A 69 0.18 19.54 -3.01
N LEU A 70 -0.85 20.05 -2.32
CA LEU A 70 -1.08 21.49 -2.17
C LEU A 70 -0.21 22.14 -1.08
N PHE A 71 -0.11 21.50 0.09
CA PHE A 71 0.53 22.10 1.26
C PHE A 71 1.97 21.60 1.47
N GLY A 72 2.43 20.67 0.63
CA GLY A 72 3.70 19.98 0.80
C GLY A 72 3.72 19.10 2.05
N ILE A 73 4.84 18.42 2.27
CA ILE A 73 5.12 17.73 3.53
C ILE A 73 5.58 18.80 4.52
N SER A 74 4.62 19.50 5.14
CA SER A 74 4.87 20.58 6.11
C SER A 74 5.37 20.07 7.47
N HIS A 75 5.19 18.77 7.75
CA HIS A 75 5.69 18.10 8.94
C HIS A 75 6.33 16.77 8.56
N ILE A 76 7.68 16.74 8.46
CA ILE A 76 8.43 15.51 8.66
C ILE A 76 8.37 15.26 10.17
N SER A 77 7.34 14.54 10.62
CA SER A 77 7.36 14.00 11.97
C SER A 77 8.55 13.05 12.04
N ASN A 78 9.57 13.38 12.84
CA ASN A 78 10.72 12.51 13.10
C ASN A 78 10.33 11.17 13.76
N GLU A 79 9.05 11.02 14.12
CA GLU A 79 8.45 9.82 14.66
C GLU A 79 7.31 9.33 13.75
N ALA A 80 7.62 8.89 12.53
CA ALA A 80 6.69 8.05 11.77
C ALA A 80 6.69 6.61 12.33
N ILE A 81 6.49 6.47 13.65
CA ILE A 81 6.32 5.16 14.28
C ILE A 81 4.84 4.82 14.22
N GLY A 82 4.45 4.02 13.23
CA GLY A 82 3.10 3.48 13.09
C GLY A 82 2.34 3.97 11.86
N ILE A 83 1.03 3.77 11.86
CA ILE A 83 0.13 4.11 10.74
C ILE A 83 -0.24 5.59 10.84
N HIS A 84 -0.20 6.32 9.72
CA HIS A 84 -0.65 7.70 9.66
C HIS A 84 -2.10 7.86 10.15
N TRP A 85 -2.43 8.97 10.82
CA TRP A 85 -3.73 9.15 11.50
C TRP A 85 -4.92 8.96 10.56
N PHE A 86 -4.80 9.40 9.30
CA PHE A 86 -5.89 9.33 8.32
C PHE A 86 -6.20 7.90 7.89
N PRO A 87 -5.23 7.09 7.38
CA PRO A 87 -5.45 5.66 7.17
C PRO A 87 -5.90 4.91 8.43
N LYS A 88 -5.41 5.27 9.62
CA LYS A 88 -5.84 4.66 10.88
C LYS A 88 -7.33 4.89 11.14
N MET A 89 -7.79 6.13 11.05
CA MET A 89 -9.21 6.48 11.19
C MET A 89 -10.05 5.74 10.14
N LEU A 90 -9.60 5.68 8.89
CA LEU A 90 -10.31 4.94 7.84
C LEU A 90 -10.42 3.45 8.15
N TYR A 91 -9.35 2.83 8.65
CA TYR A 91 -9.37 1.44 9.08
C TYR A 91 -10.39 1.21 10.21
N GLU A 92 -10.40 2.08 11.22
CA GLU A 92 -11.37 2.02 12.33
C GLU A 92 -12.81 2.19 11.84
N ILE A 93 -13.09 3.17 10.97
CA ILE A 93 -14.43 3.38 10.40
C ILE A 93 -14.86 2.19 9.54
N THR A 94 -14.00 1.70 8.66
CA THR A 94 -14.33 0.60 7.74
C THR A 94 -14.56 -0.70 8.47
N SER A 95 -13.81 -0.97 9.54
CA SER A 95 -14.01 -2.15 10.40
C SER A 95 -15.35 -2.13 11.15
N ILE A 96 -15.91 -0.94 11.41
CA ILE A 96 -17.22 -0.78 12.04
C ILE A 96 -18.35 -0.77 11.01
N LEU A 97 -18.21 -0.02 9.92
CA LEU A 97 -19.29 0.30 8.99
C LEU A 97 -19.49 -0.78 7.90
N MET A 98 -18.40 -1.35 7.37
CA MET A 98 -18.42 -2.25 6.22
C MET A 98 -17.32 -3.31 6.32
N PRO A 99 -17.49 -4.34 7.18
CA PRO A 99 -16.52 -5.44 7.30
C PRO A 99 -16.32 -6.20 5.97
N SER A 100 -17.30 -6.17 5.06
CA SER A 100 -17.22 -6.78 3.72
C SER A 100 -16.19 -6.14 2.78
N LEU A 101 -15.66 -4.95 3.09
CA LEU A 101 -14.56 -4.33 2.33
C LEU A 101 -13.17 -4.79 2.79
N ILE A 102 -13.07 -5.32 4.01
CA ILE A 102 -11.82 -5.74 4.65
C ILE A 102 -11.66 -7.27 4.59
N GLN A 103 -12.77 -8.01 4.56
CA GLN A 103 -12.77 -9.47 4.47
C GLN A 103 -12.87 -9.95 3.03
N THR A 104 -11.78 -10.53 2.53
CA THR A 104 -11.78 -11.64 1.56
C THR A 104 -10.72 -12.63 1.97
#